data_AF-A0A958UGT8-F1
#
_entry.id   AF-A0A958UGT8-F1
#
_cell.length_a   1.000
_cell.length_b   1.000
_cell.length_c   1.000
_cell.angle_alpha   90.00
_cell.angle_beta   90.00
_cell.angle_gamma   90.00
#
_symmetry.space_group_name_H-M   'P 1'
#
loop_
_entity.id
_entity.type
_entity.pdbx_description
1 polymer ?
#
loop_
_entity_poly.entity_id
_entity_poly.type
_entity_poly.pdbx_seq_one_letter_code
_entity_poly.pdbx_strand_id
1 'polypeptide(L)' 'VINSHDMNSVMEIGEKIVFLKDGHKEWEGSKDTIFKTENEAVTNFVYSSELFKKVRKMYLEENQ' A
#
# COMPACT_ATOMS: atom_id res chain seq x y z
N VAL A 1 7.19 4.16 -16.79
CA VAL A 1 5.95 3.78 -16.07
C VAL A 1 5.91 2.27 -15.99
N ILE A 2 5.84 1.71 -14.79
CA ILE A 2 5.81 0.26 -14.55
C ILE A 2 4.41 -0.10 -14.03
N ASN A 3 3.77 -1.11 -14.63
CA ASN A 3 2.51 -1.67 -14.13
C ASN A 3 2.82 -3.05 -13.56
N SER A 4 2.59 -3.23 -12.26
CA SER A 4 2.85 -4.48 -11.55
C SER A 4 1.88 -4.61 -10.37
N HIS A 5 1.59 -5.86 -10.00
CA HIS A 5 0.90 -6.22 -8.77
C HIS A 5 1.87 -6.77 -7.70
N ASP A 6 3.16 -6.89 -8.02
CA ASP A 6 4.17 -7.34 -7.07
C ASP A 6 4.54 -6.23 -6.09
N MET A 7 4.12 -6.42 -4.85
CA MET A 7 4.34 -5.45 -3.79
C MET A 7 5.81 -5.37 -3.36
N ASN A 8 6.62 -6.41 -3.51
CA ASN A 8 8.03 -6.34 -3.11
C ASN A 8 8.78 -5.31 -3.95
N SER A 9 8.59 -5.38 -5.27
CA SER A 9 9.13 -4.40 -6.21
C SER A 9 8.55 -2.98 -5.97
N VAL A 10 7.22 -2.88 -5.74
CA VAL A 10 6.56 -1.58 -5.49
C VAL A 10 7.12 -0.90 -4.23
N MET A 11 7.41 -1.67 -3.17
CA MET A 11 7.96 -1.14 -1.93
C MET A 11 9.43 -0.75 -2.03
N GLU A 12 10.20 -1.37 -2.93
CA GLU A 12 11.61 -1.04 -3.09
C GLU A 12 11.82 0.26 -3.88
N ILE A 13 11.14 0.36 -5.04
CA ILE A 13 11.40 1.41 -6.05
C ILE A 13 10.24 2.39 -6.27
N GLY A 14 9.13 2.25 -5.55
CA GLY A 14 7.91 3.05 -5.75
C GLY A 14 7.98 4.47 -5.20
N GLU A 15 8.68 5.38 -5.87
CA GLU A 15 8.68 6.82 -5.52
C GLU A 15 7.35 7.51 -5.83
N LYS A 16 6.71 7.12 -6.94
CA LYS A 16 5.37 7.58 -7.34
C LYS A 16 4.52 6.41 -7.81
N ILE A 17 3.44 6.17 -7.09
CA ILE A 17 2.51 5.04 -7.23
C ILE A 17 1.12 5.61 -7.49
N VAL A 18 0.43 5.04 -8.48
CA VAL A 18 -0.98 5.32 -8.77
C VAL A 18 -1.75 4.03 -8.63
N PHE A 19 -2.68 3.98 -7.68
CA PHE A 19 -3.55 2.83 -7.46
C PHE A 19 -4.87 3.07 -8.18
N LEU A 20 -5.23 2.11 -9.04
CA LEU A 20 -6.46 2.12 -9.80
C LEU A 20 -7.40 1.04 -9.27
N LYS A 21 -8.66 1.40 -9.03
CA LYS A 21 -9.73 0.49 -8.68
C LYS A 21 -10.90 0.73 -9.61
N ASP A 22 -11.47 -0.33 -10.17
CA ASP A 22 -12.63 -0.28 -11.07
C ASP A 22 -12.45 0.70 -12.26
N GLY A 23 -11.21 0.85 -12.73
CA GLY A 23 -10.87 1.78 -13.83
C GLY A 23 -10.66 3.23 -13.42
N HIS A 24 -10.79 3.57 -12.13
CA HIS A 24 -10.63 4.93 -11.61
C HIS A 24 -9.38 5.06 -10.73
N LYS A 25 -8.79 6.26 -10.71
CA LYS A 25 -7.70 6.60 -9.80
C LYS A 25 -8.25 6.72 -8.38
N GLU A 26 -8.01 5.69 -7.59
CA GLU A 26 -8.48 5.56 -6.21
C GLU A 26 -7.47 6.18 -5.24
N TRP A 27 -6.17 6.10 -5.55
CA TRP A 27 -5.13 6.66 -4.69
C TRP A 27 -3.84 6.98 -5.47
N GLU A 28 -3.06 7.93 -4.95
CA GLU A 28 -1.75 8.32 -5.48
C GLU A 28 -0.81 8.69 -4.33
N GLY A 29 0.43 8.25 -4.39
CA GLY A 29 1.44 8.52 -3.34
C GLY A 29 2.77 7.83 -3.60
N SER A 30 3.57 7.62 -2.57
CA SER A 30 4.84 6.87 -2.61
C SER A 30 4.80 5.63 -1.71
N LYS A 31 5.83 4.79 -1.80
CA LYS A 31 6.07 3.63 -0.93
C LYS A 31 6.00 3.95 0.57
N ASP A 32 6.32 5.17 0.98
CA ASP A 32 6.29 5.56 2.40
C ASP A 32 4.88 5.94 2.87
N THR A 33 4.06 6.43 1.92
CA THR A 33 2.69 6.87 2.20
C THR A 33 1.66 5.76 2.01
N ILE A 34 1.97 4.73 1.21
CA ILE A 34 1.04 3.63 0.90
C ILE A 34 0.68 2.80 2.14
N PHE A 35 1.56 2.74 3.15
CA PHE A 35 1.29 2.07 4.43
C PHE A 35 0.57 2.95 5.46
N LYS A 36 0.52 4.27 5.22
CA LYS A 36 -0.08 5.25 6.14
C LYS A 36 -1.44 5.74 5.67
N THR A 37 -1.91 5.25 4.53
CA THR A 37 -3.19 5.69 3.98
C THR A 37 -4.34 5.10 4.79
N GLU A 38 -5.35 5.93 5.02
CA GLU A 38 -6.64 5.51 5.57
C GLU A 38 -7.58 4.97 4.47
N ASN A 39 -7.15 4.99 3.20
CA ASN A 39 -7.96 4.45 2.10
C ASN A 39 -8.10 2.93 2.28
N GLU A 40 -9.33 2.48 2.55
CA GLU A 40 -9.63 1.07 2.78
C GLU A 40 -9.33 0.19 1.56
N ALA A 41 -9.47 0.70 0.34
CA ALA A 41 -9.18 -0.08 -0.85
C ALA A 41 -7.67 -0.36 -0.99
N VAL A 42 -6.83 0.66 -0.78
CA VAL A 42 -5.37 0.51 -0.78
C VAL A 42 -4.93 -0.36 0.39
N THR A 43 -5.50 -0.11 1.58
CA THR A 43 -5.27 -0.91 2.78
C THR A 43 -5.59 -2.38 2.51
N ASN A 44 -6.78 -2.70 2.01
CA ASN A 44 -7.18 -4.08 1.73
C ASN A 44 -6.30 -4.73 0.65
N PHE A 45 -5.83 -3.95 -0.33
CA PHE A 45 -4.93 -4.43 -1.37
C PHE A 45 -3.53 -4.76 -0.83
N VAL A 46 -2.90 -3.81 -0.13
CA VAL A 46 -1.56 -3.97 0.46
C VAL A 46 -1.56 -5.04 1.56
N TYR A 47 -2.61 -5.07 2.39
CA TYR A 47 -2.72 -5.95 3.55
C TYR A 47 -3.47 -7.27 3.26
N SER A 48 -3.61 -7.64 1.99
CA SER A 48 -4.22 -8.91 1.58
C SER A 48 -3.43 -10.13 2.08
N SER A 49 -2.13 -10.00 2.34
CA SER A 49 -1.29 -11.07 2.90
C SER A 49 -1.17 -11.02 4.44
N GLU A 50 -1.05 -12.19 5.06
CA GLU A 50 -0.85 -12.34 6.51
C GLU A 50 0.40 -11.61 7.04
N LEU A 51 1.44 -11.50 6.21
CA LEU A 51 2.66 -10.76 6.54
C LEU A 51 2.34 -9.26 6.71
N PHE A 52 1.63 -8.68 5.76
CA PHE A 52 1.31 -7.26 5.80
C PHE A 52 0.32 -6.95 6.93
N LYS A 53 -0.65 -7.83 7.22
CA LYS A 53 -1.53 -7.67 8.40
C LYS A 53 -0.74 -7.54 9.70
N LYS A 54 0.34 -8.31 9.87
CA LYS A 54 1.25 -8.19 11.02
C LYS A 54 2.00 -6.86 11.03
N VAL A 55 2.50 -6.39 9.89
CA VAL A 55 3.17 -5.09 9.76
C VAL A 55 2.24 -3.94 10.18
N ARG A 56 0.96 -3.97 9.77
CA ARG A 56 -0.04 -2.98 10.20
C ARG A 56 -0.25 -3.00 11.71
N LYS A 57 -0.37 -4.20 12.29
CA LYS A 57 -0.54 -4.37 13.73
C LYS A 57 0.64 -3.78 14.50
N MET A 58 1.88 -4.05 14.07
CA MET A 58 3.08 -3.45 14.67
C MET A 58 3.08 -1.92 14.59
N TYR A 59 2.72 -1.36 13.43
CA TYR A 59 2.60 0.10 13.26
C TYR A 59 1.53 0.71 14.18
N LEU A 60 0.40 0.04 14.38
CA LEU A 60 -0.65 0.52 15.29
C LEU A 60 -0.25 0.39 16.76
N GLU A 61 0.50 -0.66 17.12
CA GLU A 61 1.00 -0.90 18.48
C GLU A 61 2.16 0.04 18.85
N GLU A 62 3.04 0.43 17.91
CA GLU A 62 4.13 1.39 18.16
C GLU A 62 3.65 2.85 18.33
N ASN A 63 2.43 3.17 17.89
CA ASN A 63 1.82 4.51 18.05
C ASN A 63 0.90 4.61 19.29
N GLN A 64 0.93 3.63 20.19
CA GLN A 64 0.31 3.67 21.53
C GLN A 64 1.37 3.83 22.63
#